data_AF-A0A347ZRN5-F1
#
_entry.id   AF-A0A347ZRN5-F1
#
_cell.length_a   1.000
_cell.length_b   1.000
_cell.length_c   1.000
_cell.angle_alpha   90.00
_cell.angle_beta   90.00
_cell.angle_gamma   90.00
#
_symmetry.space_group_name_H-M   'P 1'
#
loop_
_entity.id
_entity.type
_entity.pdbx_description
1 polymer ?
#
loop_
_entity_poly.entity_id
_entity_poly.type
_entity_poly.pdbx_seq_one_letter_code
_entity_poly.pdbx_strand_id
1 'polypeptide(L)'
;MKILFICGSLNQTTMMHKISKELSDHDCYFTPYYADGLIKWFAKLGMLNNTILGGRHHRDTMKYLEENQLPLDMYGKKNHYDLVLTGSDSIIQKNIRSSRIILVQEGITEPEGLAYHIVKFLHLPRWLANTSMTGLSNAYDTFCVASNGYKNLFTRKGARPEKIIVTGIPNFDNLADFTSKDFPFNNYVLVATTPFRETMRPEFRSIFIRHCVKIADGRQLIFKLHPLENARRAIREINTYAPGAKVYWRGDINTMIANAQTVITQWSSCTFVALALGKEVYSDLDKNKLQQLMPIQNGGTSSVKIAQICRLLLNTPMPLIEQRRRNLRSRNLWENLGI
;
A
#
# COMPACT_ATOMS: atom_id res chain seq x y z
N MET A 1 13.06 7.60 23.35
CA MET A 1 13.16 8.19 21.99
C MET A 1 11.75 8.28 21.44
N LYS A 2 11.47 9.27 20.59
CA LYS A 2 10.14 9.51 20.02
C LYS A 2 10.08 9.04 18.57
N ILE A 3 9.07 8.25 18.24
CA ILE A 3 8.87 7.68 16.91
C ILE A 3 7.54 8.17 16.33
N LEU A 4 7.56 8.66 15.10
CA LEU A 4 6.35 9.03 14.36
C LEU A 4 6.01 7.99 13.31
N PHE A 5 4.76 7.53 13.31
CA PHE A 5 4.20 6.65 12.29
C PHE A 5 3.22 7.44 11.40
N ILE A 6 3.58 7.61 10.12
CA ILE A 6 2.76 8.29 9.13
C ILE A 6 1.89 7.27 8.39
N CYS A 7 0.57 7.45 8.50
CA CYS A 7 -0.44 6.46 8.11
C CYS A 7 -1.27 6.95 6.90
N GLY A 8 -1.17 6.30 5.75
CA GLY A 8 -1.88 6.73 4.52
C GLY A 8 -3.19 6.02 4.23
N SER A 9 -3.22 4.70 4.28
CA SER A 9 -4.40 3.86 4.05
C SER A 9 -4.67 2.99 5.28
N LEU A 10 -5.86 2.41 5.41
CA LEU A 10 -6.14 1.46 6.51
C LEU A 10 -5.16 0.28 6.53
N ASN A 11 -4.72 -0.19 5.36
CA ASN A 11 -3.71 -1.25 5.27
C ASN A 11 -2.35 -0.76 5.80
N GLN A 12 -1.91 0.45 5.45
CA GLN A 12 -0.70 1.03 6.05
C GLN A 12 -0.86 1.23 7.56
N THR A 13 -1.97 1.81 8.01
CA THR A 13 -2.23 2.13 9.42
C THR A 13 -2.15 0.88 10.29
N THR A 14 -2.75 -0.23 9.86
CA THR A 14 -2.69 -1.51 10.60
C THR A 14 -1.27 -2.09 10.64
N MET A 15 -0.47 -1.97 9.57
CA MET A 15 0.95 -2.37 9.60
C MET A 15 1.77 -1.50 10.55
N MET A 16 1.59 -0.18 10.51
CA MET A 16 2.29 0.76 11.39
C MET A 16 1.98 0.46 12.86
N HIS A 17 0.71 0.19 13.18
CA HIS A 17 0.31 -0.22 14.52
C HIS A 17 0.91 -1.57 14.93
N LYS A 18 0.99 -2.57 14.04
CA LYS A 18 1.69 -3.83 14.34
C LYS A 18 3.17 -3.60 14.66
N ILE A 19 3.86 -2.74 13.90
CA ILE A 19 5.26 -2.41 14.12
C ILE A 19 5.45 -1.63 15.44
N SER A 20 4.55 -0.69 15.77
CA SER A 20 4.66 0.08 17.00
C SER A 20 4.52 -0.78 18.27
N LYS A 21 3.74 -1.86 18.22
CA LYS A 21 3.61 -2.81 19.33
C LYS A 21 4.94 -3.48 19.67
N GLU A 22 5.78 -3.70 18.66
CA GLU A 22 7.13 -4.25 18.81
C GLU A 22 8.16 -3.20 19.27
N LEU A 23 7.76 -1.94 19.44
CA LEU A 23 8.58 -0.79 19.83
C LEU A 23 8.00 -0.09 21.08
N SER A 24 7.35 -0.86 21.96
CA SER A 24 6.73 -0.36 23.19
C SER A 24 7.72 0.24 24.19
N ASP A 25 9.02 0.01 24.00
CA ASP A 25 10.13 0.66 24.70
C ASP A 25 10.39 2.12 24.26
N HIS A 26 9.57 2.66 23.36
CA HIS A 26 9.67 4.02 22.82
C HIS A 26 8.32 4.75 22.80
N ASP A 27 8.38 6.08 22.82
CA ASP A 27 7.18 6.92 22.72
C ASP A 27 6.71 6.96 21.26
N CYS A 28 5.65 6.19 20.97
CA CYS A 28 5.09 6.06 19.63
C CYS A 28 3.92 7.03 19.41
N TYR A 29 4.00 7.82 18.35
CA TYR A 29 2.96 8.75 17.92
C TYR A 29 2.53 8.47 16.48
N PHE A 30 1.28 8.79 16.17
CA PHE A 30 0.67 8.53 14.88
C PHE A 30 0.17 9.81 14.24
N THR A 31 0.12 9.79 12.91
CA THR A 31 -0.45 10.89 12.14
C THR A 31 -0.97 10.39 10.79
N PRO A 32 -2.13 10.85 10.32
CA PRO A 32 -2.54 10.63 8.94
C PRO A 32 -1.52 11.22 7.97
N TYR A 33 -1.39 10.64 6.78
CA TYR A 33 -0.50 11.15 5.75
C TYR A 33 -0.86 12.58 5.35
N TYR A 34 0.15 13.43 5.22
CA TYR A 34 -0.02 14.86 5.01
C TYR A 34 1.00 15.42 4.02
N ALA A 35 0.73 16.63 3.54
CA ALA A 35 1.61 17.35 2.65
C ALA A 35 1.85 18.78 3.16
N ASP A 36 2.90 19.40 2.62
CA ASP A 36 3.27 20.78 2.90
C ASP A 36 2.96 21.70 1.71
N GLY A 37 3.02 23.02 1.95
CA GLY A 37 3.01 24.03 0.90
C GLY A 37 1.79 23.99 -0.04
N LEU A 38 2.03 24.13 -1.34
CA LEU A 38 0.98 24.16 -2.38
C LEU A 38 0.19 22.85 -2.44
N ILE A 39 0.83 21.71 -2.16
CA ILE A 39 0.14 20.40 -2.15
C ILE A 39 -0.87 20.33 -1.00
N LYS A 40 -0.54 20.90 0.16
CA LYS A 40 -1.51 21.06 1.26
C LYS A 40 -2.71 21.91 0.85
N TRP A 41 -2.49 22.94 0.03
CA TRP A 41 -3.56 23.79 -0.46
C TRP A 41 -4.47 23.03 -1.44
N PHE A 42 -3.90 22.29 -2.40
CA PHE A 42 -4.66 21.39 -3.28
C PHE A 42 -5.41 20.28 -2.53
N ALA A 43 -4.83 19.73 -1.46
CA ALA A 43 -5.50 18.77 -0.59
C ALA A 43 -6.71 19.40 0.12
N LYS A 44 -6.56 20.62 0.64
CA LYS A 44 -7.65 21.38 1.30
C LYS A 44 -8.79 21.72 0.35
N LEU A 45 -8.52 21.91 -0.93
CA LEU A 45 -9.53 22.13 -1.97
C LEU A 45 -10.24 20.85 -2.43
N GLY A 46 -9.92 19.70 -1.85
CA GLY A 46 -10.55 18.41 -2.18
C GLY A 46 -10.08 17.79 -3.50
N MET A 47 -9.13 18.42 -4.19
CA MET A 47 -8.58 17.93 -5.47
C MET A 47 -7.76 16.64 -5.32
N LEU A 48 -7.40 16.27 -4.08
CA LEU A 48 -6.62 15.07 -3.75
C LEU A 48 -7.42 14.04 -2.93
N ASN A 49 -8.75 14.14 -2.91
CA ASN A 49 -9.64 13.26 -2.13
C ASN A 49 -9.59 11.77 -2.54
N ASN A 50 -9.08 11.47 -3.74
CA ASN A 50 -8.88 10.10 -4.24
C ASN A 50 -7.49 9.54 -3.88
N THR A 51 -6.70 10.26 -3.08
CA THR A 51 -5.35 9.86 -2.66
C THR A 51 -5.29 9.66 -1.14
N ILE A 52 -4.18 9.14 -0.64
CA ILE A 52 -3.91 9.00 0.80
C ILE A 52 -3.87 10.34 1.57
N LEU A 53 -3.84 11.49 0.87
CA LEU A 53 -3.82 12.81 1.49
C LEU A 53 -5.20 13.33 1.92
N GLY A 54 -6.30 12.65 1.57
CA GLY A 54 -7.65 13.15 1.85
C GLY A 54 -8.76 12.13 1.68
N GLY A 55 -10.00 12.60 1.78
CA GLY A 55 -11.19 11.80 1.51
C GLY A 55 -11.39 10.61 2.44
N ARG A 56 -11.63 9.43 1.86
CA ARG A 56 -12.01 8.21 2.60
C ARG A 56 -10.84 7.62 3.39
N HIS A 57 -9.66 7.54 2.80
CA HIS A 57 -8.49 6.95 3.44
C HIS A 57 -8.11 7.70 4.73
N HIS A 58 -8.21 9.03 4.71
CA HIS A 58 -8.03 9.85 5.91
C HIS A 58 -9.06 9.51 6.99
N ARG A 59 -10.35 9.43 6.64
CA ARG A 59 -11.42 9.08 7.60
C ARG A 59 -11.24 7.67 8.18
N ASP A 60 -10.95 6.69 7.35
CA ASP A 60 -10.74 5.30 7.80
C ASP A 60 -9.51 5.19 8.70
N THR A 61 -8.45 5.95 8.38
CA THR A 61 -7.25 6.04 9.23
C THR A 61 -7.56 6.71 10.56
N MET A 62 -8.18 7.89 10.55
CA MET A 62 -8.55 8.61 11.77
C MET A 62 -9.44 7.77 12.68
N LYS A 63 -10.49 7.16 12.10
CA LYS A 63 -11.37 6.25 12.81
C LYS A 63 -10.60 5.10 13.46
N TYR A 64 -9.71 4.44 12.72
CA TYR A 64 -8.90 3.36 13.27
C TYR A 64 -7.98 3.83 14.41
N LEU A 65 -7.32 4.98 14.27
CA LEU A 65 -6.45 5.55 15.31
C LEU A 65 -7.25 5.86 16.59
N GLU A 66 -8.45 6.43 16.45
CA GLU A 66 -9.35 6.73 17.57
C GLU A 66 -9.87 5.46 18.25
N GLU A 67 -10.37 4.49 17.47
CA GLU A 67 -10.89 3.21 17.99
C GLU A 67 -9.82 2.39 18.74
N ASN A 68 -8.55 2.52 18.34
CA ASN A 68 -7.42 1.85 18.99
C ASN A 68 -6.69 2.74 20.02
N GLN A 69 -7.19 3.95 20.29
CA GLN A 69 -6.64 4.90 21.27
C GLN A 69 -5.15 5.21 21.06
N LEU A 70 -4.73 5.32 19.80
CA LEU A 70 -3.33 5.53 19.45
C LEU A 70 -2.92 6.99 19.65
N PRO A 71 -1.74 7.30 20.26
CA PRO A 71 -1.32 8.66 20.53
C PRO A 71 -1.19 9.50 19.25
N LEU A 72 -2.06 10.50 19.10
CA LEU A 72 -2.15 11.31 17.87
C LEU A 72 -1.33 12.60 17.96
N ASP A 73 -0.39 12.78 17.04
CA ASP A 73 0.26 14.05 16.75
C ASP A 73 -0.04 14.47 15.31
N MET A 74 -1.09 15.27 15.15
CA MET A 74 -1.51 15.77 13.83
C MET A 74 -0.39 16.53 13.14
N TYR A 75 -0.01 16.04 11.96
CA TYR A 75 1.10 16.54 11.14
C TYR A 75 2.48 16.42 11.79
N GLY A 76 2.65 15.63 12.86
CA GLY A 76 3.93 15.47 13.55
C GLY A 76 4.52 16.79 14.06
N LYS A 77 3.67 17.65 14.66
CA LYS A 77 4.04 19.03 15.01
C LYS A 77 4.39 19.24 16.47
N LYS A 78 3.91 18.37 17.35
CA LYS A 78 4.06 18.53 18.81
C LYS A 78 5.45 18.15 19.29
N ASN A 79 6.18 17.31 18.55
CA ASN A 79 7.45 16.75 18.99
C ASN A 79 8.54 16.86 17.91
N HIS A 80 9.78 16.79 18.38
CA HIS A 80 10.90 16.35 17.55
C HIS A 80 10.97 14.82 17.58
N TYR A 81 11.17 14.20 16.42
CA TYR A 81 11.14 12.74 16.26
C TYR A 81 12.53 12.21 15.91
N ASP A 82 12.97 11.19 16.63
CA ASP A 82 14.27 10.54 16.41
C ASP A 82 14.23 9.61 15.18
N LEU A 83 13.04 9.05 14.91
CA LEU A 83 12.75 8.14 13.81
C LEU A 83 11.32 8.36 13.30
N VAL A 84 11.15 8.22 11.98
CA VAL A 84 9.87 8.32 11.29
C VAL A 84 9.68 7.10 10.40
N LEU A 85 8.53 6.45 10.52
CA LEU A 85 8.08 5.40 9.61
C LEU A 85 6.99 5.94 8.70
N THR A 86 7.10 5.68 7.40
CA THR A 86 6.08 6.06 6.41
C THR A 86 5.85 4.94 5.42
N GLY A 87 4.61 4.80 4.94
CA GLY A 87 4.24 3.85 3.89
C GLY A 87 4.41 4.42 2.46
N SER A 88 4.71 5.72 2.34
CA SER A 88 4.86 6.40 1.05
C SER A 88 5.97 7.43 1.10
N ASP A 89 6.74 7.48 0.01
CA ASP A 89 7.78 8.47 -0.24
C ASP A 89 7.44 9.38 -1.44
N SER A 90 6.19 9.37 -1.88
CA SER A 90 5.72 10.28 -2.92
C SER A 90 5.88 11.73 -2.47
N ILE A 91 5.69 11.99 -1.17
CA ILE A 91 5.92 13.29 -0.52
C ILE A 91 6.71 13.04 0.77
N ILE A 92 7.81 13.77 0.93
CA ILE A 92 8.60 13.76 2.17
C ILE A 92 8.37 15.10 2.87
N GLN A 93 7.66 15.04 4.00
CA GLN A 93 7.22 16.21 4.74
C GLN A 93 8.41 16.98 5.32
N LYS A 94 8.35 18.30 5.33
CA LYS A 94 9.51 19.17 5.63
C LYS A 94 10.03 18.97 7.05
N ASN A 95 9.13 18.84 8.02
CA ASN A 95 9.44 18.70 9.44
C ASN A 95 10.11 17.36 9.81
N ILE A 96 10.03 16.33 8.96
CA ILE A 96 10.62 15.01 9.24
C ILE A 96 11.97 14.78 8.55
N ARG A 97 12.43 15.70 7.69
CA ARG A 97 13.64 15.50 6.86
C ARG A 97 14.93 15.37 7.67
N SER A 98 14.98 15.95 8.86
CA SER A 98 16.11 15.84 9.78
C SER A 98 16.08 14.56 10.59
N SER A 99 14.92 13.93 10.76
CA SER A 99 14.77 12.64 11.44
C SER A 99 15.35 11.50 10.63
N ARG A 100 15.60 10.35 11.27
CA ARG A 100 15.82 9.08 10.57
C ARG A 100 14.51 8.66 9.90
N ILE A 101 14.56 8.14 8.68
CA ILE A 101 13.35 7.77 7.94
C ILE A 101 13.43 6.32 7.47
N ILE A 102 12.43 5.53 7.83
CA ILE A 102 12.19 4.19 7.27
C ILE A 102 10.96 4.25 6.37
N LEU A 103 11.14 3.84 5.12
CA LEU A 103 10.05 3.56 4.21
C LEU A 103 9.62 2.10 4.38
N VAL A 104 8.33 1.84 4.54
CA VAL A 104 7.77 0.49 4.61
C VAL A 104 6.86 0.27 3.41
N GLN A 105 7.10 -0.78 2.64
CA GLN A 105 6.23 -1.13 1.53
C GLN A 105 4.82 -1.48 2.03
N GLU A 106 3.78 -1.01 1.35
CA GLU A 106 2.40 -1.31 1.71
C GLU A 106 1.87 -2.62 1.12
N GLY A 107 2.17 -2.89 -0.15
CA GLY A 107 1.57 -3.96 -0.93
C GLY A 107 1.98 -3.88 -2.39
N ILE A 108 1.07 -4.22 -3.30
CA ILE A 108 1.37 -4.17 -4.73
C ILE A 108 1.55 -2.75 -5.23
N THR A 109 2.58 -2.52 -6.04
CA THR A 109 2.79 -1.26 -6.73
C THR A 109 2.17 -1.30 -8.11
N GLU A 110 1.62 -0.18 -8.54
CA GLU A 110 1.12 -0.04 -9.91
C GLU A 110 2.23 -0.22 -10.95
N PRO A 111 1.89 -0.70 -12.16
CA PRO A 111 2.86 -0.92 -13.23
C PRO A 111 3.48 0.39 -13.73
N GLU A 112 4.62 0.25 -14.41
CA GLU A 112 5.43 1.32 -15.00
C GLU A 112 4.79 1.81 -16.32
N GLY A 113 3.61 2.45 -16.24
CA GLY A 113 2.90 2.97 -17.42
C GLY A 113 3.47 4.28 -17.99
N LEU A 114 2.80 4.85 -18.99
CA LEU A 114 3.19 6.15 -19.60
C LEU A 114 3.40 7.27 -18.57
N ALA A 115 2.48 7.40 -17.61
CA ALA A 115 2.60 8.40 -16.54
C ALA A 115 3.88 8.23 -15.71
N TYR A 116 4.27 6.98 -15.41
CA TYR A 116 5.53 6.68 -14.72
C TYR A 116 6.73 7.18 -15.52
N HIS A 117 6.79 6.85 -16.81
CA HIS A 117 7.91 7.24 -17.66
C HIS A 117 8.00 8.76 -17.83
N ILE A 118 6.88 9.44 -18.02
CA ILE A 118 6.83 10.92 -18.12
C ILE A 118 7.30 11.55 -16.81
N VAL A 119 6.74 11.12 -15.67
CA VAL A 119 7.09 11.71 -14.36
C VAL A 119 8.56 11.48 -14.04
N LYS A 120 9.09 10.28 -14.32
CA LYS A 120 10.49 9.95 -14.10
C LYS A 120 11.43 10.74 -15.02
N PHE A 121 11.12 10.83 -16.32
CA PHE A 121 11.97 11.49 -17.31
C PHE A 121 12.01 13.01 -17.10
N LEU A 122 10.86 13.63 -16.87
CA LEU A 122 10.73 15.08 -16.68
C LEU A 122 10.98 15.52 -15.22
N HIS A 123 11.29 14.59 -14.32
CA HIS A 123 11.49 14.84 -12.89
C HIS A 123 10.30 15.56 -12.23
N LEU A 124 9.08 15.23 -12.66
CA LEU A 124 7.84 15.80 -12.14
C LEU A 124 7.55 15.27 -10.71
N PRO A 125 6.63 15.92 -9.97
CA PRO A 125 6.23 15.44 -8.64
C PRO A 125 5.81 13.97 -8.65
N ARG A 126 6.42 13.14 -7.79
CA ARG A 126 6.25 11.67 -7.77
C ARG A 126 4.78 11.23 -7.57
N TRP A 127 4.00 12.02 -6.84
CA TRP A 127 2.59 11.72 -6.58
C TRP A 127 1.72 11.70 -7.85
N LEU A 128 2.18 12.28 -8.97
CA LEU A 128 1.50 12.22 -10.26
C LEU A 128 1.50 10.82 -10.91
N ALA A 129 2.39 9.93 -10.45
CA ALA A 129 2.48 8.56 -10.95
C ALA A 129 2.25 7.52 -9.83
N ASN A 130 1.47 7.87 -8.78
CA ASN A 130 0.98 6.94 -7.77
C ASN A 130 2.08 6.04 -7.15
N THR A 131 1.73 4.79 -6.80
CA THR A 131 2.67 3.80 -6.22
C THR A 131 3.69 3.27 -7.22
N SER A 132 3.57 3.60 -8.51
CA SER A 132 4.62 3.29 -9.48
C SER A 132 5.91 4.08 -9.21
N MET A 133 5.86 5.18 -8.45
CA MET A 133 7.04 5.94 -8.03
C MET A 133 7.61 5.54 -6.66
N THR A 134 7.01 4.55 -5.98
CA THR A 134 7.45 4.13 -4.64
C THR A 134 8.93 3.76 -4.63
N GLY A 135 9.64 4.27 -3.62
CA GLY A 135 11.06 4.02 -3.37
C GLY A 135 12.01 4.95 -4.12
N LEU A 136 11.51 5.80 -5.02
CA LEU A 136 12.36 6.61 -5.90
C LEU A 136 12.79 7.97 -5.31
N SER A 137 12.23 8.39 -4.18
CA SER A 137 12.71 9.61 -3.50
C SER A 137 14.14 9.47 -2.98
N ASN A 138 14.56 8.25 -2.62
CA ASN A 138 15.80 7.97 -1.90
C ASN A 138 16.02 8.82 -0.63
N ALA A 139 14.98 9.49 -0.11
CA ALA A 139 15.05 10.37 1.06
C ALA A 139 15.06 9.59 2.39
N TYR A 140 14.63 8.33 2.34
CA TYR A 140 14.69 7.39 3.45
C TYR A 140 16.13 6.90 3.69
N ASP A 141 16.41 6.46 4.92
CA ASP A 141 17.66 5.80 5.30
C ASP A 141 17.59 4.28 5.09
N THR A 142 16.38 3.71 5.20
CA THR A 142 16.12 2.29 4.93
C THR A 142 14.74 2.11 4.32
N PHE A 143 14.62 1.16 3.40
CA PHE A 143 13.39 0.76 2.74
C PHE A 143 13.13 -0.72 2.97
N CYS A 144 12.14 -1.01 3.80
CA CYS A 144 11.66 -2.34 4.13
C CYS A 144 10.71 -2.84 3.03
N VAL A 145 11.07 -3.93 2.37
CA VAL A 145 10.30 -4.51 1.25
C VAL A 145 9.85 -5.94 1.54
N ALA A 146 8.78 -6.34 0.85
CA ALA A 146 8.06 -7.58 1.10
C ALA A 146 8.79 -8.83 0.63
N SER A 147 9.65 -8.74 -0.39
CA SER A 147 10.33 -9.89 -1.00
C SER A 147 11.60 -9.49 -1.76
N ASN A 148 12.41 -10.49 -2.11
CA ASN A 148 13.56 -10.30 -3.02
C ASN A 148 13.11 -9.82 -4.41
N GLY A 149 11.96 -10.27 -4.91
CA GLY A 149 11.40 -9.75 -6.17
C GLY A 149 11.11 -8.26 -6.08
N TYR A 150 10.57 -7.77 -4.96
CA TYR A 150 10.39 -6.33 -4.74
C TYR A 150 11.73 -5.59 -4.63
N LYS A 151 12.73 -6.16 -3.96
CA LYS A 151 14.08 -5.58 -3.94
C LYS A 151 14.64 -5.40 -5.35
N ASN A 152 14.53 -6.42 -6.19
CA ASN A 152 14.97 -6.36 -7.59
C ASN A 152 14.16 -5.34 -8.40
N LEU A 153 12.83 -5.32 -8.22
CA LEU A 153 11.93 -4.37 -8.88
C LEU A 153 12.31 -2.92 -8.56
N PHE A 154 12.46 -2.58 -7.29
CA PHE A 154 12.77 -1.21 -6.88
C PHE A 154 14.18 -0.80 -7.27
N THR A 155 15.16 -1.71 -7.18
CA THR A 155 16.53 -1.48 -7.63
C THR A 155 16.55 -1.14 -9.12
N ARG A 156 15.87 -1.94 -9.97
CA ARG A 156 15.73 -1.67 -11.40
C ARG A 156 15.11 -0.30 -11.69
N LYS A 157 14.14 0.12 -10.87
CA LYS A 157 13.47 1.42 -11.03
C LYS A 157 14.35 2.61 -10.63
N GLY A 158 15.42 2.40 -9.87
CA GLY A 158 16.37 3.45 -9.45
C GLY A 158 16.39 3.71 -7.94
N ALA A 159 15.76 2.85 -7.12
CA ALA A 159 15.96 2.86 -5.68
C ALA A 159 17.34 2.27 -5.35
N ARG A 160 18.01 2.81 -4.33
CA ARG A 160 19.36 2.38 -3.95
C ARG A 160 19.36 1.00 -3.31
N PRO A 161 20.05 -0.01 -3.88
CA PRO A 161 20.03 -1.38 -3.36
C PRO A 161 20.55 -1.47 -1.92
N GLU A 162 21.52 -0.63 -1.54
CA GLU A 162 22.10 -0.56 -0.20
C GLU A 162 21.13 -0.05 0.87
N LYS A 163 20.06 0.65 0.46
CA LYS A 163 19.00 1.11 1.37
C LYS A 163 17.87 0.10 1.50
N ILE A 164 17.80 -0.93 0.64
CA ILE A 164 16.67 -1.86 0.58
C ILE A 164 16.95 -3.12 1.39
N ILE A 165 16.11 -3.34 2.40
CA ILE A 165 16.15 -4.53 3.26
C ILE A 165 14.86 -5.33 3.08
N VAL A 166 15.01 -6.63 2.81
CA VAL A 166 13.88 -7.54 2.68
C VAL A 166 13.46 -7.99 4.07
N THR A 167 12.23 -7.65 4.46
CA THR A 167 11.70 -7.92 5.80
C THR A 167 10.45 -8.78 5.79
N GLY A 168 9.76 -8.87 4.64
CA GLY A 168 8.33 -9.19 4.62
C GLY A 168 7.52 -7.93 4.92
N ILE A 169 6.19 -8.03 4.97
CA ILE A 169 5.32 -6.91 5.37
C ILE A 169 4.20 -7.44 6.29
N PRO A 170 3.90 -6.80 7.45
CA PRO A 170 3.09 -7.41 8.52
C PRO A 170 1.64 -7.81 8.15
N ASN A 171 1.10 -7.35 7.03
CA ASN A 171 -0.25 -7.70 6.57
C ASN A 171 -0.26 -8.81 5.52
N PHE A 172 0.90 -9.23 5.02
CA PHE A 172 1.02 -10.25 3.98
C PHE A 172 2.11 -11.28 4.28
N ASP A 173 2.56 -11.40 5.53
CA ASP A 173 3.66 -12.27 5.94
C ASP A 173 3.21 -13.54 6.67
N ASN A 174 1.90 -13.70 6.87
CA ASN A 174 1.27 -14.90 7.40
C ASN A 174 -0.11 -15.15 6.76
N LEU A 175 -0.14 -15.28 5.45
CA LEU A 175 -1.36 -15.46 4.68
C LEU A 175 -1.93 -16.89 4.76
N ALA A 176 -1.13 -17.87 5.18
CA ALA A 176 -1.57 -19.26 5.30
C ALA A 176 -2.50 -19.50 6.52
N ASP A 177 -2.42 -18.65 7.55
CA ASP A 177 -3.22 -18.78 8.78
C ASP A 177 -4.66 -18.27 8.65
N PHE A 178 -5.10 -17.84 7.46
CA PHE A 178 -6.50 -17.46 7.24
C PHE A 178 -7.40 -18.70 7.16
N THR A 179 -7.89 -19.16 8.31
CA THR A 179 -9.01 -20.10 8.39
C THR A 179 -10.32 -19.33 8.55
N SER A 180 -11.21 -19.41 7.57
CA SER A 180 -12.59 -18.90 7.71
C SER A 180 -13.56 -20.02 7.42
N LYS A 181 -14.43 -20.34 8.39
CA LYS A 181 -15.43 -21.42 8.31
C LYS A 181 -16.85 -20.92 8.00
N ASP A 182 -17.09 -19.61 8.07
CA ASP A 182 -18.44 -19.03 8.13
C ASP A 182 -18.73 -18.09 6.96
N PHE A 183 -18.53 -18.54 5.72
CA PHE A 183 -19.06 -17.85 4.54
C PHE A 183 -20.21 -18.65 3.92
N PRO A 184 -21.37 -18.05 3.61
CA PRO A 184 -22.59 -18.78 3.24
C PRO A 184 -22.55 -19.42 1.85
N PHE A 185 -21.44 -19.32 1.12
CA PHE A 185 -21.26 -19.88 -0.20
C PHE A 185 -20.00 -20.73 -0.25
N ASN A 186 -20.09 -21.85 -0.98
CA ASN A 186 -18.98 -22.73 -1.31
C ASN A 186 -18.90 -22.88 -2.84
N ASN A 187 -17.74 -23.29 -3.37
CA ASN A 187 -17.54 -23.57 -4.80
C ASN A 187 -17.91 -22.42 -5.76
N TYR A 188 -17.65 -21.18 -5.33
CA TYR A 188 -17.93 -19.98 -6.13
C TYR A 188 -16.65 -19.36 -6.69
N VAL A 189 -16.84 -18.48 -7.69
CA VAL A 189 -15.80 -17.62 -8.23
C VAL A 189 -15.94 -16.23 -7.62
N LEU A 190 -14.88 -15.75 -6.98
CA LEU A 190 -14.81 -14.41 -6.41
C LEU A 190 -14.12 -13.46 -7.37
N VAL A 191 -14.71 -12.29 -7.62
CA VAL A 191 -14.09 -11.20 -8.36
C VAL A 191 -13.79 -10.05 -7.40
N ALA A 192 -12.52 -9.74 -7.21
CA ALA A 192 -12.06 -8.55 -6.51
C ALA A 192 -11.79 -7.44 -7.54
N THR A 193 -12.68 -6.47 -7.62
CA THR A 193 -12.62 -5.41 -8.63
C THR A 193 -11.65 -4.29 -8.24
N THR A 194 -11.18 -3.53 -9.23
CA THR A 194 -10.30 -2.36 -9.07
C THR A 194 -11.03 -1.09 -9.56
N PRO A 195 -10.89 0.06 -8.88
CA PRO A 195 -11.64 1.30 -9.18
C PRO A 195 -10.99 2.07 -10.33
N PHE A 196 -10.73 1.42 -11.48
CA PHE A 196 -10.00 2.04 -12.59
C PHE A 196 -10.70 3.33 -13.06
N ARG A 197 -12.00 3.28 -13.31
CA ARG A 197 -12.75 4.44 -13.83
C ARG A 197 -12.87 5.59 -12.83
N GLU A 198 -12.89 5.30 -11.54
CA GLU A 198 -12.91 6.30 -10.46
C GLU A 198 -11.53 6.91 -10.21
N THR A 199 -10.47 6.26 -10.69
CA THR A 199 -9.09 6.75 -10.67
C THR A 199 -8.61 7.23 -12.04
N MET A 200 -9.56 7.60 -12.92
CA MET A 200 -9.32 8.14 -14.27
C MET A 200 -8.55 7.19 -15.21
N ARG A 201 -8.61 5.89 -14.95
CA ARG A 201 -8.07 4.86 -15.83
C ARG A 201 -9.18 4.26 -16.70
N PRO A 202 -8.88 4.00 -17.99
CA PRO A 202 -9.84 3.36 -18.87
C PRO A 202 -10.06 1.90 -18.44
N GLU A 203 -11.31 1.45 -18.55
CA GLU A 203 -11.68 0.05 -18.35
C GLU A 203 -12.91 -0.27 -19.20
N PHE A 204 -12.81 -1.32 -20.01
CA PHE A 204 -13.95 -1.87 -20.74
C PHE A 204 -14.75 -2.81 -19.84
N ARG A 205 -15.54 -2.22 -18.93
CA ARG A 205 -16.24 -2.94 -17.85
C ARG A 205 -17.12 -4.11 -18.35
N SER A 206 -17.81 -3.96 -19.48
CA SER A 206 -18.65 -5.02 -20.05
C SER A 206 -17.84 -6.23 -20.51
N ILE A 207 -16.66 -6.01 -21.11
CA ILE A 207 -15.75 -7.08 -21.53
C ILE A 207 -15.20 -7.80 -20.30
N PHE A 208 -14.77 -7.06 -19.28
CA PHE A 208 -14.29 -7.63 -18.02
C PHE A 208 -15.35 -8.51 -17.33
N ILE A 209 -16.60 -8.02 -17.19
CA ILE A 209 -17.67 -8.80 -16.57
C ILE A 209 -17.98 -10.07 -17.37
N ARG A 210 -18.07 -9.97 -18.71
CA ARG A 210 -18.30 -11.14 -19.57
C ARG A 210 -17.17 -12.15 -19.48
N HIS A 211 -15.92 -11.69 -19.33
CA HIS A 211 -14.78 -12.57 -19.11
C HIS A 211 -14.90 -13.29 -17.76
N CYS A 212 -15.32 -12.61 -16.69
CA CYS A 212 -15.59 -13.23 -15.40
C CYS A 212 -16.69 -14.30 -15.49
N VAL A 213 -17.76 -14.06 -16.26
CA VAL A 213 -18.82 -15.06 -16.50
C VAL A 213 -18.27 -16.29 -17.22
N LYS A 214 -17.39 -16.12 -18.22
CA LYS A 214 -16.75 -17.24 -18.90
C LYS A 214 -15.89 -18.07 -17.95
N ILE A 215 -15.10 -17.44 -17.08
CA ILE A 215 -14.29 -18.14 -16.08
C ILE A 215 -15.18 -18.85 -15.04
N ALA A 216 -16.31 -18.24 -14.68
CA ALA A 216 -17.25 -18.84 -13.74
C ALA A 216 -17.81 -20.17 -14.25
N ASP A 217 -18.03 -20.31 -15.55
CA ASP A 217 -18.47 -21.53 -16.21
C ASP A 217 -19.65 -22.20 -15.48
N GLY A 218 -20.70 -21.41 -15.23
CA GLY A 218 -21.92 -21.85 -14.53
C GLY A 218 -21.82 -21.85 -12.99
N ARG A 219 -20.64 -21.71 -12.39
CA ARG A 219 -20.49 -21.57 -10.93
C ARG A 219 -21.03 -20.23 -10.45
N GLN A 220 -21.42 -20.16 -9.18
CA GLN A 220 -21.86 -18.89 -8.56
C GLN A 220 -20.75 -17.85 -8.71
N LEU A 221 -21.07 -16.72 -9.34
CA LEU A 221 -20.16 -15.58 -9.46
C LEU A 221 -20.48 -14.56 -8.37
N ILE A 222 -19.46 -14.13 -7.64
CA ILE A 222 -19.57 -13.13 -6.58
C ILE A 222 -18.58 -12.00 -6.86
N PHE A 223 -19.07 -10.76 -6.98
CA PHE A 223 -18.24 -9.57 -7.08
C PHE A 223 -18.10 -8.91 -5.72
N LYS A 224 -16.88 -8.73 -5.23
CA LYS A 224 -16.55 -7.84 -4.11
C LYS A 224 -16.04 -6.53 -4.67
N LEU A 225 -16.87 -5.49 -4.60
CA LEU A 225 -16.54 -4.17 -5.14
C LEU A 225 -15.42 -3.51 -4.34
N HIS A 226 -14.55 -2.78 -5.04
CA HIS A 226 -13.59 -1.91 -4.38
C HIS A 226 -14.33 -0.79 -3.65
N PRO A 227 -13.88 -0.37 -2.45
CA PRO A 227 -14.58 0.67 -1.69
C PRO A 227 -14.77 1.97 -2.49
N LEU A 228 -13.78 2.36 -3.30
CA LEU A 228 -13.82 3.58 -4.11
C LEU A 228 -14.75 3.53 -5.34
N GLU A 229 -15.22 2.34 -5.75
CA GLU A 229 -16.10 2.26 -6.92
C GLU A 229 -17.47 2.91 -6.67
N ASN A 230 -18.06 3.46 -7.73
CA ASN A 230 -19.45 3.85 -7.71
C ASN A 230 -20.33 2.59 -7.68
N ALA A 231 -20.68 2.15 -6.46
CA ALA A 231 -21.40 0.91 -6.22
C ALA A 231 -22.73 0.83 -7.00
N ARG A 232 -23.49 1.93 -7.08
CA ARG A 232 -24.78 1.95 -7.81
C ARG A 232 -24.57 1.66 -9.30
N ARG A 233 -23.56 2.29 -9.92
CA ARG A 233 -23.20 2.04 -11.32
C ARG A 233 -22.69 0.61 -11.52
N ALA A 234 -21.74 0.18 -10.69
CA ALA A 234 -21.12 -1.13 -10.79
C ALA A 234 -22.14 -2.27 -10.63
N ILE A 235 -23.04 -2.18 -9.65
CA ILE A 235 -24.12 -3.16 -9.45
C ILE A 235 -25.02 -3.25 -10.69
N ARG A 236 -25.42 -2.11 -11.26
CA ARG A 236 -26.26 -2.08 -12.46
C ARG A 236 -25.58 -2.79 -13.63
N GLU A 237 -24.32 -2.46 -13.89
CA GLU A 237 -23.54 -3.07 -14.98
C GLU A 237 -23.34 -4.57 -14.76
N ILE A 238 -23.03 -5.00 -13.54
CA ILE A 238 -22.90 -6.43 -13.19
C ILE A 238 -24.23 -7.16 -13.42
N ASN A 239 -25.35 -6.60 -12.98
CA ASN A 239 -26.67 -7.21 -13.19
C ASN A 239 -27.02 -7.32 -14.68
N THR A 240 -26.57 -6.39 -15.52
CA THR A 240 -26.78 -6.44 -16.98
C THR A 240 -25.92 -7.51 -17.66
N TYR A 241 -24.63 -7.62 -17.31
CA TYR A 241 -23.69 -8.48 -18.05
C TYR A 241 -23.41 -9.84 -17.40
N ALA A 242 -23.78 -10.01 -16.14
CA ALA A 242 -23.68 -11.25 -15.36
C ALA A 242 -24.95 -11.45 -14.50
N PRO A 243 -26.12 -11.64 -15.13
CA PRO A 243 -27.37 -11.86 -14.39
C PRO A 243 -27.23 -13.06 -13.44
N GLY A 244 -27.70 -12.91 -12.20
CA GLY A 244 -27.58 -13.92 -11.14
C GLY A 244 -26.28 -13.86 -10.31
N ALA A 245 -25.31 -13.03 -10.70
CA ALA A 245 -24.14 -12.77 -9.87
C ALA A 245 -24.52 -12.03 -8.58
N LYS A 246 -23.81 -12.32 -7.48
CA LYS A 246 -23.97 -11.60 -6.21
C LYS A 246 -22.97 -10.46 -6.15
N VAL A 247 -23.36 -9.33 -5.55
CA VAL A 247 -22.49 -8.16 -5.44
C VAL A 247 -22.39 -7.71 -3.99
N TYR A 248 -21.16 -7.68 -3.46
CA TYR A 248 -20.82 -7.22 -2.13
C TYR A 248 -20.03 -5.93 -2.21
N TRP A 249 -20.61 -4.83 -1.74
CA TRP A 249 -19.87 -3.58 -1.59
C TRP A 249 -19.09 -3.51 -0.26
N ARG A 250 -19.56 -4.22 0.76
CA ARG A 250 -18.95 -4.34 2.10
C ARG A 250 -18.68 -5.81 2.43
N GLY A 251 -17.90 -6.05 3.49
CA GLY A 251 -17.52 -7.39 3.93
C GLY A 251 -16.02 -7.62 3.85
N ASP A 252 -15.53 -8.58 4.62
CA ASP A 252 -14.13 -9.00 4.64
C ASP A 252 -13.79 -9.82 3.40
N ILE A 253 -12.91 -9.26 2.56
CA ILE A 253 -12.49 -9.91 1.33
C ILE A 253 -11.60 -11.12 1.59
N ASN A 254 -10.84 -11.18 2.69
CA ASN A 254 -9.95 -12.30 2.97
C ASN A 254 -10.76 -13.56 3.32
N THR A 255 -11.82 -13.41 4.13
CA THR A 255 -12.82 -14.46 4.36
C THR A 255 -13.45 -14.96 3.05
N MET A 256 -13.81 -14.04 2.15
CA MET A 256 -14.36 -14.43 0.84
C MET A 256 -13.32 -15.13 -0.03
N ILE A 257 -12.04 -14.75 0.01
CA ILE A 257 -10.98 -15.44 -0.74
C ILE A 257 -10.77 -16.85 -0.19
N ALA A 258 -10.74 -17.01 1.14
CA ALA A 258 -10.53 -18.29 1.80
C ALA A 258 -11.59 -19.35 1.42
N ASN A 259 -12.85 -18.93 1.21
CA ASN A 259 -13.96 -19.81 0.84
C ASN A 259 -14.19 -19.93 -0.68
N ALA A 260 -13.55 -19.09 -1.49
CA ALA A 260 -13.63 -19.17 -2.95
C ALA A 260 -12.81 -20.37 -3.48
N GLN A 261 -13.24 -20.92 -4.62
CA GLN A 261 -12.46 -21.91 -5.37
C GLN A 261 -11.52 -21.21 -6.36
N THR A 262 -12.04 -20.20 -7.05
CA THR A 262 -11.33 -19.39 -8.04
C THR A 262 -11.45 -17.92 -7.66
N VAL A 263 -10.36 -17.17 -7.81
CA VAL A 263 -10.31 -15.74 -7.54
C VAL A 263 -9.84 -14.99 -8.78
N ILE A 264 -10.64 -14.04 -9.22
CA ILE A 264 -10.34 -13.11 -10.30
C ILE A 264 -9.95 -11.77 -9.66
N THR A 265 -8.79 -11.27 -10.03
CA THR A 265 -8.26 -9.98 -9.56
C THR A 265 -7.86 -9.12 -10.76
N GLN A 266 -7.83 -7.81 -10.56
CA GLN A 266 -7.16 -6.90 -11.48
C GLN A 266 -5.85 -6.45 -10.82
N TRP A 267 -5.64 -5.17 -10.57
CA TRP A 267 -4.45 -4.68 -9.86
C TRP A 267 -4.71 -4.61 -8.36
N SER A 268 -4.53 -5.74 -7.67
CA SER A 268 -4.85 -5.85 -6.24
C SER A 268 -3.88 -6.74 -5.47
N SER A 269 -3.54 -6.33 -4.24
CA SER A 269 -2.80 -7.18 -3.30
C SER A 269 -3.59 -8.41 -2.84
N CYS A 270 -4.91 -8.46 -3.09
CA CYS A 270 -5.74 -9.67 -2.88
C CYS A 270 -5.21 -10.87 -3.66
N THR A 271 -4.50 -10.62 -4.77
CA THR A 271 -3.82 -11.65 -5.55
C THR A 271 -2.84 -12.45 -4.71
N PHE A 272 -2.09 -11.81 -3.80
CA PHE A 272 -1.16 -12.50 -2.91
C PHE A 272 -1.89 -13.39 -1.90
N VAL A 273 -3.02 -12.92 -1.36
CA VAL A 273 -3.86 -13.72 -0.44
C VAL A 273 -4.36 -14.97 -1.15
N ALA A 274 -4.88 -14.83 -2.37
CA ALA A 274 -5.39 -15.96 -3.14
C ALA A 274 -4.28 -16.95 -3.52
N LEU A 275 -3.11 -16.46 -3.93
CA LEU A 275 -1.94 -17.31 -4.24
C LEU A 275 -1.43 -18.05 -3.00
N ALA A 276 -1.35 -17.39 -1.84
CA ALA A 276 -0.91 -18.02 -0.59
C ALA A 276 -1.84 -19.14 -0.13
N LEU A 277 -3.15 -18.98 -0.36
CA LEU A 277 -4.17 -19.97 -0.02
C LEU A 277 -4.35 -21.06 -1.09
N GLY A 278 -3.46 -21.11 -2.10
CA GLY A 278 -3.47 -22.14 -3.14
C GLY A 278 -4.68 -22.07 -4.07
N LYS A 279 -5.34 -20.91 -4.19
CA LYS A 279 -6.53 -20.76 -5.04
C LYS A 279 -6.16 -20.76 -6.52
N GLU A 280 -7.11 -21.13 -7.36
CA GLU A 280 -7.01 -20.83 -8.79
C GLU A 280 -7.15 -19.32 -8.99
N VAL A 281 -6.16 -18.67 -9.61
CA VAL A 281 -6.11 -17.21 -9.73
C VAL A 281 -6.04 -16.78 -11.19
N TYR A 282 -6.95 -15.89 -11.57
CA TYR A 282 -6.89 -15.09 -12.80
C TYR A 282 -6.58 -13.65 -12.41
N SER A 283 -5.57 -13.06 -13.05
CA SER A 283 -5.14 -11.69 -12.74
C SER A 283 -4.76 -10.94 -14.00
N ASP A 284 -5.04 -9.63 -14.04
CA ASP A 284 -4.48 -8.72 -15.05
C ASP A 284 -2.96 -8.56 -14.92
N LEU A 285 -2.36 -9.10 -13.85
CA LEU A 285 -0.93 -9.10 -13.60
C LEU A 285 -0.30 -10.44 -13.99
N ASP A 286 0.88 -10.38 -14.60
CA ASP A 286 1.63 -11.56 -15.00
C ASP A 286 1.91 -12.51 -13.82
N LYS A 287 1.54 -13.79 -13.99
CA LYS A 287 1.63 -14.80 -12.93
C LYS A 287 3.07 -15.07 -12.49
N ASN A 288 4.01 -15.10 -13.42
CA ASN A 288 5.42 -15.34 -13.09
C ASN A 288 5.99 -14.17 -12.28
N LYS A 289 5.64 -12.94 -12.65
CA LYS A 289 5.98 -11.73 -11.91
C LYS A 289 5.35 -11.73 -10.52
N LEU A 290 4.08 -12.13 -10.39
CA LEU A 290 3.40 -12.23 -9.10
C LEU A 290 4.10 -13.23 -8.16
N GLN A 291 4.52 -14.39 -8.67
CA GLN A 291 5.26 -15.39 -7.90
C GLN A 291 6.60 -14.83 -7.40
N GLN A 292 7.33 -14.11 -8.25
CA GLN A 292 8.59 -13.45 -7.85
C GLN A 292 8.36 -12.35 -6.80
N LEU A 293 7.27 -11.60 -6.93
CA LEU A 293 6.92 -10.51 -6.01
C LEU A 293 6.31 -10.98 -4.70
N MET A 294 5.83 -12.22 -4.63
CA MET A 294 5.12 -12.78 -3.48
C MET A 294 5.80 -12.39 -2.15
N PRO A 295 5.08 -11.72 -1.22
CA PRO A 295 5.60 -11.41 0.09
C PRO A 295 6.10 -12.66 0.81
N ILE A 296 7.23 -12.54 1.51
CA ILE A 296 7.78 -13.66 2.28
C ILE A 296 6.78 -14.05 3.37
N GLN A 297 6.40 -15.33 3.39
CA GLN A 297 5.62 -15.93 4.47
C GLN A 297 6.57 -16.36 5.59
N ASN A 298 6.61 -15.59 6.67
CA ASN A 298 7.59 -15.78 7.76
C ASN A 298 6.92 -15.99 9.14
N GLY A 299 5.68 -16.48 9.14
CA GLY A 299 4.91 -16.75 10.36
C GLY A 299 4.52 -15.47 11.11
N GLY A 300 4.40 -14.33 10.41
CA GLY A 300 3.94 -13.07 11.02
C GLY A 300 5.03 -12.27 11.74
N THR A 301 6.31 -12.52 11.40
CA THR A 301 7.47 -11.93 12.10
C THR A 301 8.00 -10.65 11.44
N SER A 302 7.33 -10.11 10.41
CA SER A 302 7.85 -8.94 9.70
C SER A 302 7.81 -7.67 10.56
N SER A 303 6.83 -7.51 11.46
CA SER A 303 6.79 -6.38 12.41
C SER A 303 8.02 -6.38 13.31
N VAL A 304 8.41 -7.56 13.82
CA VAL A 304 9.59 -7.75 14.67
C VAL A 304 10.86 -7.38 13.90
N LYS A 305 11.01 -7.86 12.66
CA LYS A 305 12.18 -7.54 11.82
C LYS A 305 12.29 -6.05 11.51
N ILE A 306 11.16 -5.40 11.19
CA ILE A 306 11.14 -3.95 10.96
C ILE A 306 11.50 -3.20 12.26
N ALA A 307 10.98 -3.62 13.41
CA ALA A 307 11.32 -3.02 14.70
C ALA A 307 12.81 -3.18 15.06
N GLN A 308 13.45 -4.30 14.71
CA GLN A 308 14.89 -4.48 14.86
C GLN A 308 15.68 -3.47 14.01
N ILE A 309 15.23 -3.22 12.78
CA ILE A 309 15.82 -2.18 11.91
C ILE A 309 15.62 -0.78 12.51
N CYS A 310 14.45 -0.50 13.09
CA CYS A 310 14.20 0.74 13.81
C CYS A 310 15.23 0.96 14.92
N ARG A 311 15.44 -0.06 15.77
CA ARG A 311 16.43 0.01 16.86
C ARG A 311 17.85 0.19 16.35
N LEU A 312 18.23 -0.52 15.27
CA LEU A 312 19.54 -0.35 14.64
C LEU A 312 19.76 1.10 14.17
N LEU A 313 18.76 1.67 13.50
CA LEU A 313 18.84 3.05 13.03
C LEU A 313 18.90 4.06 14.17
N LEU A 314 18.06 3.90 15.20
CA LEU A 314 18.07 4.74 16.40
C LEU A 314 19.42 4.72 17.11
N ASN A 315 20.05 3.55 17.21
CA ASN A 315 21.39 3.39 17.80
C ASN A 315 22.53 3.85 16.87
N THR A 316 22.24 4.15 15.60
CA THR A 316 23.26 4.69 14.68
C THR A 316 23.43 6.20 14.93
N PRO A 317 24.66 6.69 15.20
CA PRO A 317 24.91 8.12 15.35
C PRO A 317 24.44 8.94 14.14
N MET A 318 23.72 10.03 14.40
CA MET A 318 23.17 10.87 13.32
C MET A 318 24.24 11.40 12.34
N PRO A 319 25.47 11.76 12.77
CA PRO A 319 26.52 12.15 11.82
C PRO A 319 26.85 11.09 10.76
N LEU A 320 26.79 9.79 11.11
CA LEU A 320 27.01 8.70 10.15
C LEU A 320 25.84 8.59 9.15
N ILE A 321 24.60 8.79 9.61
CA ILE A 321 23.42 8.83 8.75
C ILE A 321 23.53 10.00 7.77
N GLU A 322 23.90 11.19 8.24
CA GLU A 322 24.11 12.35 7.39
C GLU A 322 25.23 12.16 6.37
N GLN A 323 26.34 11.55 6.77
CA GLN A 323 27.43 11.21 5.86
C GLN A 323 26.96 10.27 4.76
N ARG A 324 26.20 9.21 5.10
CA ARG A 324 25.58 8.31 4.12
C ARG A 324 24.64 9.07 3.18
N ARG A 325 23.81 9.98 3.69
CA ARG A 325 22.94 10.81 2.86
C ARG A 325 23.74 11.70 1.89
N ARG A 326 24.87 12.28 2.31
CA ARG A 326 25.72 13.12 1.46
C ARG A 326 26.44 12.31 0.37
N ASN A 327 27.04 11.18 0.73
CA ASN A 327 27.74 10.29 -0.22
C ASN A 327 26.79 9.77 -1.30
N LEU A 328 25.51 9.71 -0.99
CA LEU A 328 24.46 9.21 -1.86
C LEU A 328 23.68 10.34 -2.57
N ARG A 329 23.94 11.64 -2.40
CA ARG A 329 23.14 12.65 -3.12
C ARG A 329 23.63 12.87 -4.57
N SER A 330 22.81 12.52 -5.56
CA SER A 330 22.78 13.25 -6.84
C SER A 330 21.78 14.40 -6.68
N ARG A 331 22.23 15.65 -6.73
CA ARG A 331 21.38 16.82 -6.47
C ARG A 331 20.27 16.91 -7.53
N ASN A 332 19.00 16.83 -7.12
CA ASN A 332 17.86 17.14 -7.99
C ASN A 332 17.14 18.40 -7.49
N LEU A 333 16.84 19.34 -8.39
CA LEU A 333 16.43 20.72 -8.04
C LEU A 333 15.08 20.78 -7.29
N TRP A 334 14.18 19.84 -7.57
CA TRP A 334 12.82 19.79 -7.04
C TRP A 334 12.73 19.37 -5.57
N GLU A 335 13.67 18.56 -5.07
CA GLU A 335 13.68 18.09 -3.68
C GLU A 335 13.90 19.24 -2.68
N ASN A 336 14.64 20.27 -3.10
CA ASN A 336 14.85 21.50 -2.34
C ASN A 336 13.57 22.33 -2.20
N LEU A 337 12.65 22.24 -3.16
CA LEU A 337 11.37 22.97 -3.14
C LEU A 337 10.28 22.26 -2.32
N GLY A 338 10.52 21.01 -1.94
CA GLY A 338 9.58 20.22 -1.15
C GLY A 338 8.41 19.65 -1.95
N ILE A 339 8.67 19.28 -3.20
CA ILE A 339 7.70 18.76 -4.17
C ILE A 339 8.06 17.32 -4.58
#